data_AF-A0A1M3IJG2-F1
#
_entry.id   AF-A0A1M3IJG2-F1
#
_cell.length_a   1.000
_cell.length_b   1.000
_cell.length_c   1.000
_cell.angle_alpha   90.00
_cell.angle_beta   90.00
_cell.angle_gamma   90.00
#
_symmetry.space_group_name_H-M   'P 1'
#
loop_
_entity.id
_entity.type
_entity.pdbx_description
1 polymer ?
#
loop_
_entity_poly.entity_id
_entity_poly.type
_entity_poly.pdbx_seq_one_letter_code
_entity_poly.pdbx_strand_id
1 'polypeptide(L)'
;MKVKEIIIIFAFGSILFSCTNNADKNQHAPNLRKNTSIGMDKTRKRFTRLDNGEIIRYQQIAKDSANSIVQNQKVTAIESSDKNDSLYKLDDGRILLMQNYGGCYLYRNIGDINLLKKSTEDFYNKLAQNPDAENHLLSGIFQYTDNFPTYAPKLSKSLLADFGVRSQTVDINALKDIDNKILSTEDPVEIYRQHFAAIIAIVGEALVEKHHAQWCMQRSKKGDVWEPYLQIGERKVEFFNWLYEDIFINQDPEKPLLFESYQTIEDWLNYKSGKDIFL
;
A
#
# COMPACT_ATOMS: atom_id res chain seq x y z
N MET A 1 28.56 -34.75 -0.91
CA MET A 1 28.00 -33.40 -1.14
C MET A 1 26.60 -33.35 -0.56
N LYS A 2 26.39 -32.60 0.53
CA LYS A 2 25.06 -32.41 1.13
C LYS A 2 24.51 -31.07 0.64
N VAL A 3 23.49 -31.12 -0.21
CA VAL A 3 22.72 -29.94 -0.61
C VAL A 3 21.89 -29.52 0.60
N LYS A 4 22.12 -28.31 1.12
CA LYS A 4 21.29 -27.72 2.17
C LYS A 4 19.99 -27.24 1.53
N GLU A 5 18.87 -27.77 2.01
CA GLU A 5 17.54 -27.23 1.73
C GLU A 5 17.45 -25.80 2.25
N ILE A 6 17.12 -24.86 1.35
CA ILE A 6 16.79 -23.48 1.70
C ILE A 6 15.28 -23.43 1.84
N ILE A 7 14.79 -23.26 3.07
CA ILE A 7 13.40 -22.99 3.36
C ILE A 7 13.19 -21.48 3.18
N ILE A 8 12.45 -21.07 2.15
CA ILE A 8 12.04 -19.69 1.91
C ILE A 8 10.65 -19.52 2.53
N ILE A 9 10.54 -18.64 3.52
CA ILE A 9 9.29 -18.27 4.19
C ILE A 9 8.72 -17.05 3.45
N PHE A 10 7.52 -17.21 2.87
CA PHE A 10 6.80 -16.12 2.20
C PHE A 10 5.86 -15.41 3.19
N ALA A 11 5.89 -14.09 3.20
CA ALA A 11 4.97 -13.25 3.96
C ALA A 11 4.37 -12.21 3.02
N PHE A 12 3.07 -12.29 2.80
CA PHE A 12 2.28 -11.18 2.28
C PHE A 12 2.33 -10.04 3.31
N GLY A 13 3.01 -8.95 2.96
CA GLY A 13 2.96 -7.68 3.68
C GLY A 13 3.23 -7.74 5.19
N SER A 14 4.48 -7.97 5.60
CA SER A 14 5.13 -7.38 6.80
C SER A 14 6.49 -8.03 7.03
N ILE A 15 7.56 -7.24 6.95
CA ILE A 15 8.89 -7.65 7.42
C ILE A 15 8.85 -7.69 8.95
N LEU A 16 8.81 -8.90 9.52
CA LEU A 16 9.18 -9.15 10.92
C LEU A 16 10.34 -10.15 10.93
N PHE A 17 11.52 -9.71 11.38
CA PHE A 17 12.54 -10.63 11.87
C PHE A 17 13.11 -10.17 13.20
N SER A 18 13.11 -11.14 14.11
CA SER A 18 13.63 -11.13 15.48
C SER A 18 15.16 -11.13 15.48
N CYS A 19 15.77 -10.29 16.30
CA CYS A 19 17.20 -10.39 16.64
C CYS A 19 17.34 -10.99 18.04
N THR A 20 18.00 -12.14 18.15
CA THR A 20 18.53 -12.68 19.41
C THR A 20 20.05 -12.57 19.42
N ASN A 21 20.62 -11.76 20.31
CA ASN A 21 21.42 -12.20 21.47
C ASN A 21 22.32 -11.08 22.04
N ASN A 22 22.08 -10.79 23.32
CA ASN A 22 22.98 -10.48 24.44
C ASN A 22 24.27 -9.66 24.22
N ALA A 23 24.34 -8.47 24.84
CA ALA A 23 25.01 -8.32 26.15
C ALA A 23 24.70 -6.97 26.83
N ASP A 24 24.18 -7.07 28.06
CA ASP A 24 24.35 -6.23 29.26
C ASP A 24 23.83 -4.77 29.41
N LYS A 25 22.85 -4.70 30.33
CA LYS A 25 22.66 -3.78 31.49
C LYS A 25 21.75 -2.55 31.37
N ASN A 26 20.57 -2.72 31.99
CA ASN A 26 19.86 -1.80 32.89
C ASN A 26 19.31 -0.48 32.34
N GLN A 27 18.01 -0.42 32.03
CA GLN A 27 16.96 0.25 32.85
C GLN A 27 15.65 0.38 32.03
N HIS A 28 14.53 0.00 32.66
CA HIS A 28 13.13 0.21 32.29
C HIS A 28 12.69 -0.05 30.84
N ALA A 29 12.11 -1.24 30.61
CA ALA A 29 11.39 -1.58 29.39
C ALA A 29 9.96 -0.99 29.38
N PRO A 30 9.55 -0.24 28.34
CA PRO A 30 8.14 -0.08 28.00
C PRO A 30 7.71 -1.20 27.04
N ASN A 31 6.51 -1.73 27.29
CA ASN A 31 5.86 -2.79 26.52
C ASN A 31 5.80 -2.49 25.01
N LEU A 32 6.57 -3.24 24.21
CA LEU A 32 6.48 -3.29 22.75
C LEU A 32 5.18 -4.00 22.33
N ARG A 33 4.15 -3.21 22.00
CA ARG A 33 2.92 -3.71 21.36
C ARG A 33 3.16 -3.90 19.86
N LYS A 34 2.69 -5.04 19.36
CA LYS A 34 2.74 -5.49 17.96
C LYS A 34 2.13 -4.42 17.04
N ASN A 35 2.91 -3.99 16.04
CA ASN A 35 2.42 -3.17 14.93
C ASN A 35 1.44 -3.99 14.09
N THR A 36 0.20 -3.53 14.04
CA THR A 36 -0.88 -4.09 13.23
C THR A 36 -1.16 -3.12 12.09
N SER A 37 -0.74 -3.44 10.86
CA SER A 37 -1.39 -2.93 9.66
C SER A 37 -2.80 -3.51 9.65
N ILE A 38 -3.84 -2.67 9.70
CA ILE A 38 -5.26 -3.08 9.66
C ILE A 38 -6.07 -2.04 8.88
N GLY A 39 -6.73 -2.52 7.81
CA GLY A 39 -8.10 -2.18 7.40
C GLY A 39 -8.38 -0.80 6.81
N MET A 40 -8.47 -0.73 5.47
CA MET A 40 -9.16 0.35 4.73
C MET A 40 -10.64 -0.04 4.52
N ASP A 41 -11.59 0.89 4.64
CA ASP A 41 -13.02 0.63 4.42
C ASP A 41 -13.65 1.53 3.35
N LYS A 42 -14.13 0.89 2.27
CA LYS A 42 -15.46 1.04 1.62
C LYS A 42 -15.46 0.27 0.30
N THR A 43 -16.03 -0.94 0.32
CA THR A 43 -16.57 -1.73 -0.82
C THR A 43 -15.94 -1.49 -2.21
N ARG A 44 -14.62 -1.46 -2.29
CA ARG A 44 -13.94 -0.96 -3.47
C ARG A 44 -13.70 -2.08 -4.47
N LYS A 45 -14.33 -2.00 -5.64
CA LYS A 45 -13.98 -2.85 -6.78
C LYS A 45 -12.56 -2.49 -7.22
N ARG A 46 -11.64 -3.40 -6.98
CA ARG A 46 -10.27 -3.40 -7.44
C ARG A 46 -10.15 -4.34 -8.62
N PHE A 47 -9.12 -4.12 -9.42
CA PHE A 47 -8.70 -5.13 -10.37
C PHE A 47 -7.19 -5.13 -10.47
N THR A 48 -6.64 -6.28 -10.84
CA THR A 48 -5.23 -6.45 -11.18
C THR A 48 -5.18 -7.01 -12.59
N ARG A 49 -4.42 -6.36 -13.48
CA ARG A 49 -4.10 -6.91 -14.79
C ARG A 49 -2.84 -7.75 -14.64
N LEU A 50 -2.90 -9.01 -15.04
CA LEU A 50 -1.76 -9.92 -15.04
C LEU A 50 -0.91 -9.73 -16.29
N ASP A 51 0.32 -10.25 -16.28
CA ASP A 51 1.24 -10.20 -17.43
C ASP A 51 0.67 -10.81 -18.71
N ASN A 52 -0.23 -11.80 -18.60
CA ASN A 52 -0.91 -12.45 -19.72
C ASN A 52 -2.11 -11.63 -20.27
N GLY A 53 -2.35 -10.43 -19.72
CA GLY A 53 -3.47 -9.54 -20.08
C GLY A 53 -4.80 -9.87 -19.39
N GLU A 54 -4.89 -10.94 -18.60
CA GLU A 54 -6.10 -11.26 -17.84
C GLU A 54 -6.34 -10.23 -16.74
N ILE A 55 -7.62 -9.94 -16.46
CA ILE A 55 -8.02 -8.98 -15.43
C ILE A 55 -8.72 -9.72 -14.31
N ILE A 56 -8.10 -9.74 -13.13
CA ILE A 56 -8.69 -10.24 -11.90
C ILE A 56 -9.47 -9.10 -11.25
N ARG A 57 -10.76 -9.29 -11.01
CA ARG A 57 -11.59 -8.30 -10.30
C ARG A 57 -11.90 -8.81 -8.90
N TYR A 58 -11.68 -7.96 -7.91
CA TYR A 58 -11.98 -8.26 -6.51
C TYR A 58 -12.55 -7.02 -5.83
N GLN A 59 -13.19 -7.21 -4.70
CA GLN A 59 -13.77 -6.11 -3.94
C GLN A 59 -13.19 -6.09 -2.54
N GLN A 60 -12.51 -5.02 -2.16
CA GLN A 60 -12.14 -4.82 -0.77
C GLN A 60 -13.38 -4.48 0.04
N ILE A 61 -13.60 -5.15 1.16
CA ILE A 61 -14.78 -4.94 2.02
C ILE A 61 -14.35 -4.62 3.46
N ALA A 62 -15.21 -3.91 4.19
CA ALA A 62 -15.00 -3.64 5.61
C ALA A 62 -14.82 -4.94 6.38
N LYS A 63 -13.98 -4.93 7.42
CA LYS A 63 -13.84 -6.08 8.33
C LYS A 63 -15.18 -6.44 8.99
N ASP A 64 -15.98 -5.44 9.39
CA ASP A 64 -17.29 -5.69 10.01
C ASP A 64 -18.29 -6.27 9.00
N SER A 65 -18.21 -5.85 7.73
CA SER A 65 -18.99 -6.45 6.65
C SER A 65 -18.55 -7.89 6.39
N ALA A 66 -17.25 -8.17 6.38
CA ALA A 66 -16.71 -9.53 6.25
C ALA A 66 -17.17 -10.42 7.41
N ASN A 67 -17.07 -9.94 8.65
CA ASN A 67 -17.55 -10.66 9.84
C ASN A 67 -19.07 -10.93 9.76
N SER A 68 -19.86 -9.93 9.36
CA SER A 68 -21.31 -10.08 9.17
C SER A 68 -21.63 -11.13 8.10
N ILE A 69 -20.88 -11.17 7.00
CA ILE A 69 -21.02 -12.20 5.97
C ILE A 69 -20.75 -13.59 6.56
N VAL A 70 -19.66 -13.77 7.30
CA VAL A 70 -19.31 -15.06 7.92
C VAL A 70 -20.34 -15.51 8.96
N GLN A 71 -20.92 -14.57 9.73
CA GLN A 71 -21.89 -14.89 10.78
C GLN A 71 -23.30 -15.14 10.25
N ASN A 72 -23.73 -14.39 9.22
CA ASN A 72 -25.13 -14.35 8.79
C ASN A 72 -25.41 -15.10 7.49
N GLN A 73 -24.38 -15.52 6.75
CA GLN A 73 -24.53 -16.31 5.53
C GLN A 73 -24.00 -17.72 5.74
N LYS A 74 -24.53 -18.67 4.96
CA LYS A 74 -23.93 -20.00 4.91
C LYS A 74 -22.62 -19.87 4.15
N VAL A 75 -21.52 -20.10 4.86
CA VAL A 75 -20.17 -20.07 4.32
C VAL A 75 -19.50 -21.41 4.54
N THR A 76 -18.62 -21.79 3.62
CA THR A 76 -17.76 -22.97 3.76
C THR A 76 -16.33 -22.51 3.93
N ALA A 77 -15.68 -22.85 5.04
CA ALA A 77 -14.26 -22.58 5.21
C ALA A 77 -13.45 -23.38 4.19
N ILE A 78 -12.48 -22.73 3.55
CA ILE A 78 -11.52 -23.35 2.63
C ILE A 78 -10.15 -23.28 3.29
N GLU A 79 -9.35 -24.33 3.14
CA GLU A 79 -7.95 -24.30 3.57
C GLU A 79 -7.18 -23.24 2.79
N SER A 80 -6.52 -22.34 3.53
CA SER A 80 -5.57 -21.39 2.97
C SER A 80 -4.16 -21.98 3.00
N SER A 81 -3.40 -21.73 1.94
CA SER A 81 -1.95 -22.01 1.91
C SER A 81 -1.17 -21.14 2.90
N ASP A 82 -1.71 -19.97 3.25
CA ASP A 82 -1.15 -19.06 4.26
C ASP A 82 -1.92 -19.23 5.58
N LYS A 83 -1.20 -19.59 6.64
CA LYS A 83 -1.77 -19.79 7.99
C LYS A 83 -2.34 -18.51 8.59
N ASN A 84 -2.01 -17.34 8.02
CA ASN A 84 -2.50 -16.04 8.47
C ASN A 84 -3.76 -15.57 7.74
N ASP A 85 -4.25 -16.36 6.80
CA ASP A 85 -5.40 -16.03 5.96
C ASP A 85 -6.55 -17.00 6.25
N SER A 86 -7.75 -16.45 6.40
CA SER A 86 -9.00 -17.21 6.46
C SER A 86 -9.74 -17.07 5.14
N LEU A 87 -10.04 -18.19 4.49
CA LEU A 87 -10.80 -18.24 3.24
C LEU A 87 -12.17 -18.85 3.45
N TYR A 88 -13.20 -18.20 2.91
CA TYR A 88 -14.58 -18.65 2.98
C TYR A 88 -15.20 -18.64 1.59
N LYS A 89 -15.81 -19.76 1.18
CA LYS A 89 -16.67 -19.84 -0.01
C LYS A 89 -18.10 -19.47 0.38
N LEU A 90 -18.65 -18.51 -0.35
CA LEU A 90 -20.05 -18.07 -0.23
C LEU A 90 -20.96 -18.98 -1.06
N ASP A 91 -22.25 -18.99 -0.74
CA ASP A 91 -23.26 -19.79 -1.45
C ASP A 91 -23.32 -19.48 -2.96
N ASP A 92 -23.03 -18.23 -3.35
CA ASP A 92 -22.99 -17.80 -4.76
C ASP A 92 -21.66 -18.12 -5.47
N GLY A 93 -20.75 -18.83 -4.79
CA GLY A 93 -19.47 -19.26 -5.33
C GLY A 93 -18.32 -18.24 -5.20
N ARG A 94 -18.59 -17.01 -4.75
CA ARG A 94 -17.55 -16.01 -4.46
C ARG A 94 -16.69 -16.45 -3.26
N ILE A 95 -15.48 -15.92 -3.20
CA ILE A 95 -14.52 -16.23 -2.13
C ILE A 95 -14.26 -14.97 -1.31
N LEU A 96 -14.50 -15.06 -0.01
CA LEU A 96 -14.08 -14.06 0.97
C LEU A 96 -12.71 -14.47 1.54
N LEU A 97 -11.72 -13.61 1.35
CA LEU A 97 -10.40 -13.68 1.99
C LEU A 97 -10.36 -12.68 3.13
N MET A 98 -10.06 -13.15 4.34
CA MET A 98 -9.83 -12.32 5.52
C MET A 98 -8.40 -12.53 5.99
N GLN A 99 -7.58 -11.48 5.91
CA GLN A 99 -6.19 -11.50 6.34
C GLN A 99 -6.10 -11.08 7.81
N ASN A 100 -5.18 -11.69 8.57
CA ASN A 100 -4.95 -11.32 9.97
C ASN A 100 -4.55 -9.85 10.17
N TYR A 101 -3.92 -9.24 9.16
CA TYR A 101 -3.54 -7.83 9.09
C TYR A 101 -4.70 -6.93 8.59
N GLY A 102 -5.95 -7.35 8.80
CA GLY A 102 -7.12 -6.50 8.63
C GLY A 102 -7.64 -6.32 7.21
N GLY A 103 -6.93 -6.78 6.17
CA GLY A 103 -7.45 -6.79 4.81
C GLY A 103 -8.60 -7.80 4.66
N CYS A 104 -9.73 -7.40 4.07
CA CYS A 104 -10.83 -8.29 3.72
C CYS A 104 -11.21 -8.08 2.25
N TYR A 105 -11.23 -9.15 1.46
CA TYR A 105 -11.38 -9.08 0.01
C TYR A 105 -12.34 -10.14 -0.50
N LEU A 106 -13.14 -9.76 -1.49
CA LEU A 106 -14.14 -10.61 -2.10
C LEU A 106 -13.78 -10.85 -3.56
N TYR A 107 -13.46 -12.09 -3.89
CA TYR A 107 -13.07 -12.55 -5.23
C TYR A 107 -14.23 -13.31 -5.88
N ARG A 108 -14.21 -13.38 -7.22
CA ARG A 108 -15.23 -14.13 -7.97
C ARG A 108 -15.12 -15.63 -7.72
N ASN A 109 -13.90 -16.15 -7.61
CA ASN A 109 -13.62 -17.57 -7.42
C ASN A 109 -12.22 -17.77 -6.81
N ILE A 110 -11.87 -19.00 -6.44
CA ILE A 110 -10.57 -19.33 -5.82
C ILE A 110 -9.41 -19.29 -6.83
N GLY A 111 -9.69 -19.55 -8.10
CA GLY A 111 -8.71 -19.46 -9.19
C GLY A 111 -8.14 -18.06 -9.33
N ASP A 112 -8.97 -17.03 -9.18
CA ASP A 112 -8.54 -15.63 -9.17
C ASP A 112 -7.51 -15.36 -8.06
N ILE A 113 -7.72 -15.90 -6.85
CA ILE A 113 -6.76 -15.75 -5.75
C ILE A 113 -5.44 -16.44 -6.09
N ASN A 114 -5.51 -17.64 -6.67
CA ASN A 114 -4.31 -18.40 -7.03
C ASN A 114 -3.52 -17.73 -8.17
N LEU A 115 -4.22 -17.18 -9.17
CA LEU A 115 -3.60 -16.43 -10.26
C LEU A 115 -2.94 -15.16 -9.74
N LEU A 116 -3.60 -14.44 -8.83
CA LEU A 116 -3.01 -13.25 -8.19
C LEU A 116 -1.75 -13.62 -7.41
N LYS A 117 -1.83 -14.65 -6.55
CA LYS A 117 -0.68 -15.15 -5.77
C LYS A 117 0.47 -15.53 -6.68
N LYS A 118 0.20 -16.32 -7.71
CA LYS A 118 1.20 -16.74 -8.70
C LYS A 118 1.81 -15.54 -9.43
N SER A 119 1.01 -14.58 -9.87
CA SER A 119 1.51 -13.38 -10.56
C SER A 119 2.38 -12.53 -9.65
N THR A 120 2.01 -12.40 -8.37
CA THR A 120 2.83 -11.72 -7.37
C THR A 120 4.14 -12.47 -7.11
N GLU A 121 4.10 -13.79 -6.98
CA GLU A 121 5.29 -14.64 -6.84
C GLU A 121 6.20 -14.53 -8.07
N ASP A 122 5.65 -14.67 -9.28
CA ASP A 122 6.38 -14.53 -10.54
C ASP A 122 7.00 -13.14 -10.66
N PHE A 123 6.29 -12.08 -10.24
CA PHE A 123 6.83 -10.72 -10.17
C PHE A 123 8.02 -10.61 -9.22
N TYR A 124 7.89 -11.08 -7.98
CA TYR A 124 8.99 -11.04 -7.01
C TYR A 124 10.15 -11.96 -7.41
N ASN A 125 9.88 -13.07 -8.09
CA ASN A 125 10.90 -13.95 -8.64
C ASN A 125 11.64 -13.29 -9.81
N LYS A 126 10.94 -12.58 -10.70
CA LYS A 126 11.57 -11.77 -11.76
C LYS A 126 12.42 -10.64 -11.17
N LEU A 127 11.94 -9.97 -10.12
CA LEU A 127 12.74 -9.03 -9.34
C LEU A 127 13.94 -9.71 -8.67
N ALA A 128 13.80 -10.92 -8.13
CA ALA A 128 14.92 -11.61 -7.51
C ALA A 128 15.96 -12.13 -8.53
N GLN A 129 15.56 -12.38 -9.78
CA GLN A 129 16.39 -12.94 -10.84
C GLN A 129 17.06 -11.88 -11.73
N ASN A 130 16.62 -10.63 -11.66
CA ASN A 130 17.26 -9.54 -12.38
C ASN A 130 18.39 -8.97 -11.49
N PRO A 131 19.68 -9.05 -11.89
CA PRO A 131 20.79 -8.54 -11.08
C PRO A 131 20.70 -7.02 -10.82
N ASP A 132 19.97 -6.29 -11.65
CA ASP A 132 19.62 -4.88 -11.41
C ASP A 132 18.39 -4.69 -10.51
N ALA A 133 17.66 -5.72 -10.13
CA ALA A 133 16.55 -5.65 -9.17
C ALA A 133 16.98 -5.95 -7.72
N GLU A 134 18.30 -6.01 -7.48
CA GLU A 134 18.86 -5.52 -6.21
C GLU A 134 18.49 -4.04 -5.97
N ASN A 135 18.08 -3.30 -7.00
CA ASN A 135 17.68 -1.92 -6.86
C ASN A 135 16.26 -1.78 -6.26
N HIS A 136 16.21 -1.00 -5.19
CA HIS A 136 14.99 -0.55 -4.52
C HIS A 136 13.92 0.00 -5.48
N LEU A 137 12.62 -0.06 -5.14
CA LEU A 137 11.49 0.47 -5.96
C LEU A 137 11.70 1.92 -6.43
N LEU A 138 12.38 2.70 -5.61
CA LEU A 138 12.65 4.11 -5.84
C LEU A 138 13.98 4.38 -6.59
N SER A 139 14.78 3.35 -6.84
CA SER A 139 16.08 3.49 -7.50
C SER A 139 15.92 3.99 -8.93
N GLY A 140 16.72 5.00 -9.31
CA GLY A 140 16.65 5.64 -10.62
C GLY A 140 15.43 6.54 -10.86
N ILE A 141 14.41 6.48 -10.00
CA ILE A 141 13.15 7.25 -10.13
C ILE A 141 13.12 8.39 -9.11
N PHE A 142 13.55 8.13 -7.88
CA PHE A 142 13.50 9.08 -6.77
C PHE A 142 14.92 9.49 -6.38
N GLN A 143 15.33 10.67 -6.84
CA GLN A 143 16.70 11.16 -6.68
C GLN A 143 16.94 11.90 -5.35
N TYR A 144 15.95 11.94 -4.46
CA TYR A 144 16.05 12.69 -3.22
C TYR A 144 16.64 11.82 -2.09
N THR A 145 17.47 12.45 -1.26
CA THR A 145 18.04 11.86 -0.06
C THR A 145 17.17 12.18 1.16
N ASP A 146 17.76 12.09 2.36
CA ASP A 146 17.25 12.63 3.63
C ASP A 146 16.64 14.05 3.57
N ASN A 147 17.02 14.87 2.58
CA ASN A 147 16.54 16.24 2.44
C ASN A 147 15.19 16.41 1.72
N PHE A 148 14.57 15.34 1.19
CA PHE A 148 13.25 15.41 0.55
C PHE A 148 12.19 16.23 1.33
N PRO A 149 12.08 16.14 2.68
CA PRO A 149 11.13 16.96 3.45
C PRO A 149 11.24 18.46 3.18
N THR A 150 12.43 18.96 2.87
CA THR A 150 12.67 20.38 2.55
C THR A 150 12.26 20.75 1.12
N TYR A 151 12.21 19.76 0.22
CA TYR A 151 11.82 19.94 -1.18
C TYR A 151 10.33 19.68 -1.42
N ALA A 152 9.68 18.85 -0.61
CA ALA A 152 8.28 18.45 -0.78
C ALA A 152 7.32 19.65 -0.97
N PRO A 153 7.38 20.74 -0.16
CA PRO A 153 6.52 21.91 -0.39
C PRO A 153 6.76 22.60 -1.73
N LYS A 154 8.01 22.63 -2.22
CA LYS A 154 8.35 23.23 -3.53
C LYS A 154 7.86 22.35 -4.68
N LEU A 155 8.01 21.03 -4.56
CA LEU A 155 7.54 20.07 -5.56
C LEU A 155 6.02 20.10 -5.70
N SER A 156 5.31 20.14 -4.57
CA SER A 156 3.85 20.31 -4.53
C SER A 156 3.41 21.60 -5.24
N LYS A 157 4.05 22.73 -4.93
CA LYS A 157 3.77 24.02 -5.60
C LYS A 157 4.10 24.01 -7.09
N SER A 158 5.18 23.35 -7.49
CA SER A 158 5.53 23.18 -8.91
C SER A 158 4.43 22.41 -9.63
N LEU A 159 3.96 21.30 -9.05
CA LEU A 159 2.91 20.49 -9.66
C LEU A 159 1.60 21.28 -9.81
N LEU A 160 1.19 22.04 -8.79
CA LEU A 160 0.04 22.94 -8.89
C LEU A 160 0.20 23.94 -10.04
N ALA A 161 1.40 24.52 -10.20
CA ALA A 161 1.69 25.47 -11.26
C ALA A 161 1.68 24.82 -12.65
N ASP A 162 2.30 23.64 -12.80
CA ASP A 162 2.37 22.87 -14.06
C ASP A 162 0.96 22.55 -14.58
N PHE A 163 0.03 22.24 -13.67
CA PHE A 163 -1.37 21.98 -14.01
C PHE A 163 -2.27 23.24 -13.93
N GLY A 164 -1.71 24.42 -13.63
CA GLY A 164 -2.47 25.68 -13.56
C GLY A 164 -3.59 25.67 -12.52
N VAL A 165 -3.43 24.92 -11.43
CA VAL A 165 -4.35 24.87 -10.29
C VAL A 165 -4.02 26.01 -9.34
N ARG A 166 -4.92 27.00 -9.27
CA ARG A 166 -4.74 28.19 -8.41
C ARG A 166 -5.26 27.92 -7.00
N SER A 167 -4.47 27.19 -6.22
CA SER A 167 -4.74 27.01 -4.79
C SER A 167 -3.65 27.63 -3.94
N GLN A 168 -4.03 28.25 -2.82
CA GLN A 168 -3.09 28.75 -1.82
C GLN A 168 -2.61 27.65 -0.87
N THR A 169 -3.42 26.59 -0.73
CA THR A 169 -3.23 25.44 0.17
C THR A 169 -3.34 24.13 -0.59
N VAL A 170 -2.78 23.05 -0.05
CA VAL A 170 -2.81 21.75 -0.71
C VAL A 170 -3.99 20.97 -0.11
N ASP A 171 -5.18 21.23 -0.62
CA ASP A 171 -6.40 20.60 -0.13
C ASP A 171 -6.93 19.50 -1.07
N ILE A 172 -8.00 18.82 -0.63
CA ILE A 172 -8.63 17.74 -1.38
C ILE A 172 -9.17 18.18 -2.75
N ASN A 173 -9.53 19.46 -2.91
CA ASN A 173 -10.02 19.98 -4.18
C ASN A 173 -8.86 20.17 -5.15
N ALA A 174 -7.73 20.70 -4.67
CA ALA A 174 -6.51 20.82 -5.45
C ALA A 174 -6.03 19.46 -5.98
N LEU A 175 -6.09 18.41 -5.16
CA LEU A 175 -5.75 17.05 -5.61
C LEU A 175 -6.68 16.55 -6.74
N LYS A 176 -7.99 16.74 -6.58
CA LYS A 176 -8.98 16.37 -7.61
C LYS A 176 -8.80 17.16 -8.90
N ASP A 177 -8.49 18.44 -8.81
CA ASP A 177 -8.28 19.29 -9.98
C ASP A 177 -7.06 18.85 -10.78
N ILE A 178 -5.97 18.45 -10.11
CA ILE A 178 -4.80 17.87 -10.77
C ILE A 178 -5.16 16.53 -11.40
N ASP A 179 -5.81 15.62 -10.67
CA ASP A 179 -6.22 14.33 -11.23
C ASP A 179 -7.06 14.51 -12.49
N ASN A 180 -8.09 15.38 -12.45
CA ASN A 180 -8.94 15.66 -13.61
C ASN A 180 -8.15 16.18 -14.81
N LYS A 181 -7.11 16.99 -14.57
CA LYS A 181 -6.25 17.50 -15.64
C LYS A 181 -5.33 16.42 -16.20
N ILE A 182 -4.71 15.61 -15.36
CA ILE A 182 -3.86 14.48 -15.80
C ILE A 182 -4.69 13.48 -16.60
N LEU A 183 -5.87 13.10 -16.09
CA LEU A 183 -6.80 12.18 -16.74
C LEU A 183 -7.37 12.71 -18.07
N SER A 184 -7.31 14.02 -18.31
CA SER A 184 -7.71 14.63 -19.59
C SER A 184 -6.62 14.61 -20.67
N THR A 185 -5.40 14.16 -20.33
CA THR A 185 -4.30 14.04 -21.30
C THR A 185 -4.38 12.73 -22.09
N GLU A 186 -3.62 12.65 -23.19
CA GLU A 186 -3.58 11.44 -24.03
C GLU A 186 -2.92 10.24 -23.32
N ASP A 187 -1.95 10.49 -22.42
CA ASP A 187 -1.25 9.46 -21.66
C ASP A 187 -1.11 9.85 -20.16
N PRO A 188 -2.17 9.65 -19.37
CA PRO A 188 -2.17 9.98 -17.94
C PRO A 188 -1.07 9.24 -17.16
N VAL A 189 -0.76 8.00 -17.54
CA VAL A 189 0.22 7.16 -16.83
C VAL A 189 1.63 7.72 -16.99
N GLU A 190 2.00 8.14 -18.20
CA GLU A 190 3.31 8.74 -18.43
C GLU A 190 3.47 10.07 -17.69
N ILE A 191 2.42 10.90 -17.66
CA ILE A 191 2.41 12.11 -16.83
C ILE A 191 2.61 11.77 -15.35
N TYR A 192 1.92 10.74 -14.83
CA TYR A 192 2.12 10.30 -13.46
C TYR A 192 3.55 9.81 -13.18
N ARG A 193 4.20 9.14 -14.14
CA ARG A 193 5.61 8.71 -14.01
C ARG A 193 6.57 9.89 -13.96
N GLN A 194 6.43 10.84 -14.89
CA GLN A 194 7.31 12.00 -14.98
C GLN A 194 7.24 12.88 -13.73
N HIS A 195 6.06 12.95 -13.10
CA HIS A 195 5.82 13.75 -11.91
C HIS A 195 5.81 12.93 -10.60
N PHE A 196 6.31 11.68 -10.59
CA PHE A 196 6.15 10.75 -9.46
C PHE A 196 6.54 11.34 -8.09
N ALA A 197 7.72 11.96 -8.00
CA ALA A 197 8.16 12.58 -6.74
C ALA A 197 7.28 13.77 -6.32
N ALA A 198 6.78 14.55 -7.27
CA ALA A 198 5.88 15.67 -7.01
C ALA A 198 4.47 15.18 -6.60
N ILE A 199 4.04 14.02 -7.09
CA ILE A 199 2.79 13.35 -6.69
C ILE A 199 2.89 12.86 -5.24
N ILE A 200 4.01 12.21 -4.88
CA ILE A 200 4.28 11.86 -3.47
C ILE A 200 4.24 13.13 -2.62
N ALA A 201 4.95 14.18 -3.05
CA ALA A 201 5.01 15.43 -2.32
C ALA A 201 3.62 16.04 -2.11
N ILE A 202 2.80 16.20 -3.15
CA ILE A 202 1.52 16.90 -3.02
C ILE A 202 0.50 16.13 -2.17
N VAL A 203 0.43 14.80 -2.32
CA VAL A 203 -0.45 13.98 -1.46
C VAL A 203 -0.01 14.10 -0.01
N GLY A 204 1.29 14.10 0.25
CA GLY A 204 1.79 14.23 1.60
C GLY A 204 1.66 15.63 2.19
N GLU A 205 1.84 16.70 1.40
CA GLU A 205 1.57 18.07 1.84
C GLU A 205 0.09 18.26 2.25
N ALA A 206 -0.85 17.63 1.54
CA ALA A 206 -2.25 17.63 1.95
C ALA A 206 -2.47 16.99 3.32
N LEU A 207 -1.75 15.90 3.61
CA LEU A 207 -1.81 15.22 4.91
C LEU A 207 -1.08 15.99 6.02
N VAL A 208 0.03 16.66 5.70
CA VAL A 208 0.73 17.58 6.61
C VAL A 208 -0.21 18.68 7.05
N GLU A 209 -0.90 19.31 6.10
CA GLU A 209 -1.86 20.38 6.39
C GLU A 209 -3.05 19.89 7.22
N LYS A 210 -3.60 18.72 6.88
CA LYS A 210 -4.80 18.18 7.54
C LYS A 210 -4.55 17.58 8.93
N HIS A 211 -3.47 16.83 9.09
CA HIS A 211 -3.20 15.99 10.27
C HIS A 211 -1.97 16.38 11.06
N HIS A 212 -1.32 17.50 10.70
CA HIS A 212 -0.03 17.88 11.25
C HIS A 212 1.01 16.76 11.12
N ALA A 213 0.95 16.04 9.99
CA ALA A 213 1.91 15.00 9.65
C ALA A 213 3.33 15.58 9.56
N GLN A 214 4.33 14.74 9.79
CA GLN A 214 5.73 15.11 9.60
C GLN A 214 6.36 14.23 8.53
N TRP A 215 6.99 14.85 7.54
CA TRP A 215 7.82 14.14 6.60
C TRP A 215 9.04 13.56 7.30
N CYS A 216 9.33 12.31 6.99
CA CYS A 216 10.51 11.61 7.44
C CYS A 216 11.08 10.80 6.28
N MET A 217 12.37 10.47 6.39
CA MET A 217 13.09 9.69 5.40
C MET A 217 13.73 8.49 6.08
N GLN A 218 13.63 7.32 5.46
CA GLN A 218 14.32 6.12 5.92
C GLN A 218 15.21 5.60 4.80
N ARG A 219 16.47 5.30 5.12
CA ARG A 219 17.36 4.64 4.16
C ARG A 219 16.92 3.19 3.98
N SER A 220 16.75 2.76 2.73
CA SER A 220 16.40 1.38 2.43
C SER A 220 17.50 0.42 2.88
N LYS A 221 17.11 -0.80 3.27
CA LYS A 221 18.05 -1.88 3.59
C LYS A 221 18.62 -2.55 2.33
N LYS A 222 17.96 -2.40 1.19
CA LYS A 222 18.25 -3.07 -0.08
C LYS A 222 18.77 -2.09 -1.13
N GLY A 223 19.59 -1.13 -0.73
CA GLY A 223 20.18 -0.16 -1.66
C GLY A 223 20.48 1.18 -1.00
N ASP A 224 21.10 2.07 -1.76
CA ASP A 224 21.41 3.43 -1.32
C ASP A 224 20.33 4.44 -1.72
N VAL A 225 19.08 4.12 -1.36
CA VAL A 225 17.91 4.95 -1.69
C VAL A 225 17.18 5.32 -0.42
N TRP A 226 16.67 6.55 -0.38
CA TRP A 226 15.87 7.05 0.73
C TRP A 226 14.38 6.97 0.41
N GLU A 227 13.62 6.42 1.35
CA GLU A 227 12.19 6.20 1.26
C GLU A 227 11.45 7.29 2.05
N PRO A 228 10.56 8.06 1.40
CA PRO A 228 9.74 9.03 2.09
C PRO A 228 8.60 8.33 2.82
N TYR A 229 8.32 8.80 4.04
CA TYR A 229 7.13 8.41 4.77
C TYR A 229 6.61 9.58 5.59
N LEU A 230 5.33 9.51 5.97
CA LEU A 230 4.73 10.46 6.90
C LEU A 230 4.59 9.84 8.28
N GLN A 231 4.90 10.63 9.29
CA GLN A 231 4.62 10.35 10.69
C GLN A 231 3.38 11.14 11.13
N ILE A 232 2.31 10.43 11.52
CA ILE A 232 1.05 11.03 11.99
C ILE A 232 0.76 10.48 13.38
N GLY A 233 1.07 11.26 14.41
CA GLY A 233 1.11 10.77 15.79
C GLY A 233 2.11 9.61 15.92
N GLU A 234 1.65 8.43 16.35
CA GLU A 234 2.47 7.22 16.45
C GLU A 234 2.48 6.38 15.15
N ARG A 235 1.72 6.78 14.12
CA ARG A 235 1.53 5.99 12.90
C ARG A 235 2.53 6.39 11.81
N LYS A 236 3.15 5.39 11.20
CA LYS A 236 4.01 5.52 10.01
C LYS A 236 3.19 5.23 8.74
N VAL A 237 3.28 6.10 7.73
CA VAL A 237 2.53 5.97 6.47
C VAL A 237 3.49 5.94 5.27
N GLU A 238 3.55 4.80 4.59
CA GLU A 238 4.43 4.53 3.44
C GLU A 238 3.63 4.40 2.15
N PHE A 239 2.87 5.44 1.80
CA PHE A 239 1.92 5.38 0.68
C PHE A 239 2.57 5.43 -0.71
N PHE A 240 3.87 5.76 -0.81
CA PHE A 240 4.59 5.79 -2.08
C PHE A 240 4.63 4.41 -2.76
N ASN A 241 4.60 3.32 -1.99
CA ASN A 241 4.55 1.96 -2.52
C ASN A 241 3.27 1.73 -3.33
N TRP A 242 2.12 2.20 -2.82
CA TRP A 242 0.83 2.08 -3.53
C TRP A 242 0.83 2.89 -4.82
N LEU A 243 1.33 4.13 -4.76
CA LEU A 243 1.50 4.96 -5.96
C LEU A 243 2.44 4.30 -6.98
N TYR A 244 3.54 3.71 -6.52
CA TYR A 244 4.47 3.01 -7.42
C TYR A 244 3.79 1.84 -8.13
N GLU A 245 3.08 1.00 -7.37
CA GLU A 245 2.34 -0.14 -7.93
C GLU A 245 1.31 0.33 -8.96
N ASP A 246 0.52 1.37 -8.65
CA ASP A 246 -0.51 1.85 -9.57
C ASP A 246 0.06 2.48 -10.85
N ILE A 247 1.18 3.20 -10.76
CA ILE A 247 1.78 3.95 -11.89
C ILE A 247 2.70 3.08 -12.76
N PHE A 248 3.57 2.29 -12.14
CA PHE A 248 4.62 1.55 -12.84
C PHE A 248 4.23 0.11 -13.15
N ILE A 249 3.42 -0.52 -12.29
CA ILE A 249 3.06 -1.94 -12.43
C ILE A 249 1.68 -2.08 -13.08
N ASN A 250 0.65 -1.54 -12.46
CA ASN A 250 -0.73 -1.69 -12.93
C ASN A 250 -0.99 -0.84 -14.18
N GLN A 251 -0.28 0.29 -14.31
CA GLN A 251 -0.39 1.23 -15.42
C GLN A 251 -1.86 1.59 -15.70
N ASP A 252 -2.59 1.96 -14.65
CA ASP A 252 -4.03 2.19 -14.74
C ASP A 252 -4.33 3.66 -15.09
N PRO A 253 -4.71 3.97 -16.34
CA PRO A 253 -4.81 5.36 -16.79
C PRO A 253 -6.12 6.03 -16.36
N GLU A 254 -7.09 5.30 -15.80
CA GLU A 254 -8.47 5.81 -15.63
C GLU A 254 -8.77 6.29 -14.20
N LYS A 255 -7.81 6.21 -13.28
CA LYS A 255 -8.07 6.47 -11.85
C LYS A 255 -7.48 7.80 -11.37
N PRO A 256 -8.21 8.56 -10.53
CA PRO A 256 -7.70 9.76 -9.89
C PRO A 256 -6.74 9.40 -8.75
N LEU A 257 -5.47 9.15 -9.09
CA LEU A 257 -4.47 8.58 -8.16
C LEU A 257 -4.18 9.47 -6.95
N LEU A 258 -4.15 10.81 -7.11
CA LEU A 258 -3.79 11.72 -6.02
C LEU A 258 -4.91 11.77 -4.97
N PHE A 259 -6.13 12.07 -5.40
CA PHE A 259 -7.31 12.12 -4.54
C PHE A 259 -7.55 10.77 -3.87
N GLU A 260 -7.42 9.69 -4.63
CA GLU A 260 -7.60 8.34 -4.11
C GLU A 260 -6.57 7.97 -3.05
N SER A 261 -5.29 8.28 -3.28
CA SER A 261 -4.23 8.01 -2.31
C SER A 261 -4.47 8.77 -1.02
N TYR A 262 -4.82 10.05 -1.11
CA TYR A 262 -5.19 10.87 0.04
C TYR A 262 -6.39 10.27 0.79
N GLN A 263 -7.50 9.99 0.10
CA GLN A 263 -8.71 9.47 0.72
C GLN A 263 -8.48 8.10 1.38
N THR A 264 -7.66 7.27 0.76
CA THR A 264 -7.28 5.96 1.29
C THR A 264 -6.55 6.09 2.63
N ILE A 265 -5.68 7.08 2.76
CA ILE A 265 -4.97 7.39 4.01
C ILE A 265 -5.93 8.00 5.04
N GLU A 266 -6.81 8.92 4.63
CA GLU A 266 -7.86 9.49 5.51
C GLU A 266 -8.71 8.38 6.14
N ASP A 267 -9.19 7.45 5.32
CA ASP A 267 -10.05 6.35 5.77
C ASP A 267 -9.30 5.46 6.76
N TRP A 268 -8.02 5.18 6.50
CA TRP A 268 -7.16 4.42 7.41
C TRP A 268 -6.85 5.15 8.72
N LEU A 269 -6.65 6.47 8.69
CA LEU A 269 -6.43 7.28 9.90
C LEU A 269 -7.69 7.33 10.78
N ASN A 270 -8.85 7.49 10.16
CA ASN A 270 -10.15 7.55 10.84
C ASN A 270 -10.66 6.18 11.29
N TYR A 271 -10.09 5.10 10.78
CA TYR A 271 -10.38 3.75 11.27
C TYR A 271 -9.91 3.64 12.72
N LYS A 272 -10.86 3.76 13.66
CA LYS A 272 -10.63 3.44 15.06
C LYS A 272 -10.24 1.97 15.13
N SER A 273 -9.03 1.68 15.59
CA SER A 273 -8.71 0.34 16.07
C SER A 273 -9.82 -0.04 17.05
N GLY A 274 -10.60 -1.08 16.76
CA GLY A 274 -11.70 -1.55 17.61
C GLY A 274 -11.23 -2.02 18.99
N LYS A 275 -10.79 -1.06 19.81
CA LYS A 275 -10.43 -1.21 21.22
C LYS A 275 -11.51 -0.70 22.15
N ASP A 276 -12.59 -0.13 21.62
CA ASP A 276 -13.78 0.27 22.39
C ASP A 276 -14.95 -0.71 22.19
N ILE A 277 -14.66 -2.02 22.16
CA ILE A 277 -15.69 -3.07 22.33
C ILE A 277 -15.23 -4.02 23.44
N PHE A 278 -14.97 -3.47 24.62
CA PHE A 278 -15.07 -4.18 25.90
C PHE A 278 -15.25 -3.12 26.99
N LEU A 279 -16.51 -2.81 27.30
CA LEU A 279 -16.97 -2.65 28.68
C LEU A 279 -17.78 -3.90 29.01
#